data_AF-A0A816NFE5-F1
#
_entry.id   AF-A0A816NFE5-F1
#
_cell.length_a   1.000
_cell.length_b   1.000
_cell.length_c   1.000
_cell.angle_alpha   90.00
_cell.angle_beta   90.00
_cell.angle_gamma   90.00
#
_symmetry.space_group_name_H-M   'P 1'
#
loop_
_entity.id
_entity.type
_entity.pdbx_description
1 polymer ?
#
loop_
_entity_poly.entity_id
_entity_poly.type
_entity_poly.pdbx_seq_one_letter_code
_entity_poly.pdbx_strand_id
1 'polypeptide(L)' 'MSSLLVNIPANDKWTQNGVTIAGGNGKGGATNQLSYPVGLFVDDDQTVIIADT' A
#
# COMPACT_ATOMS: atom_id res chain seq x y z
N MET A 1 7.28 -1.70 -32.77
CA MET A 1 6.60 -1.59 -31.48
C MET A 1 7.66 -1.38 -30.42
N SER A 2 7.87 -0.13 -29.99
CA SER A 2 8.86 0.18 -28.95
C SER A 2 8.23 -0.23 -27.61
N SER A 3 8.82 -1.18 -26.90
CA SER A 3 8.44 -1.43 -25.51
C SER A 3 8.86 -0.20 -24.71
N LEU A 4 7.89 0.52 -24.13
CA LEU A 4 8.19 1.57 -23.17
C LEU A 4 8.75 0.87 -21.93
N LEU A 5 10.07 0.83 -21.79
CA LEU A 5 10.69 0.43 -20.53
C LEU A 5 10.34 1.53 -19.53
N VAL A 6 9.48 1.21 -18.56
CA VAL A 6 9.15 2.14 -17.48
C VAL A 6 10.43 2.37 -16.68
N ASN A 7 11.05 3.53 -16.86
CA ASN A 7 12.21 3.95 -16.09
C ASN A 7 11.73 4.39 -14.69
N ILE A 8 11.56 3.45 -13.76
CA ILE A 8 11.31 3.76 -12.34
C ILE A 8 12.67 4.13 -11.71
N PRO A 9 12.93 5.38 -11.33
CA PRO A 9 14.18 5.76 -10.69
C PRO A 9 14.25 5.10 -9.30
N ALA A 10 15.31 4.35 -9.03
CA ALA A 10 15.47 3.58 -7.80
C ALA A 10 15.43 4.41 -6.49
N ASN A 11 15.48 5.75 -6.60
CA ASN A 11 15.60 6.69 -5.48
C ASN A 11 14.49 7.75 -5.43
N ASP A 12 13.49 7.70 -6.30
CA ASP A 12 12.28 8.51 -6.11
C ASP A 12 11.54 7.91 -4.93
N LYS A 13 11.81 8.45 -3.74
CA LYS A 13 10.99 8.22 -2.55
C LYS A 13 9.54 8.40 -3.00
N TRP A 14 8.70 7.39 -2.73
CA TRP A 14 7.25 7.44 -2.93
C TRP A 14 6.77 8.87 -2.70
N THR A 15 6.26 9.46 -3.78
CA THR A 15 5.84 10.87 -3.83
C THR A 15 5.12 11.23 -2.53
N GLN A 16 5.59 12.29 -1.87
CA GLN A 16 5.22 12.70 -0.50
C GLN A 16 3.73 13.02 -0.28
N ASN A 17 2.88 12.85 -1.30
CA ASN A 17 1.45 13.16 -1.26
C ASN A 17 0.56 11.94 -0.92
N GLY A 18 1.17 10.81 -0.51
CA GLY A 18 0.40 9.68 0.01
C GLY A 18 -0.30 10.03 1.32
N VAL A 19 -1.52 9.53 1.51
CA VAL A 19 -2.27 9.64 2.77
C VAL A 19 -2.28 8.27 3.44
N THR A 20 -1.93 8.21 4.73
CA THR A 20 -2.10 6.99 5.52
C THR A 20 -3.58 6.75 5.78
N ILE A 21 -4.14 5.69 5.20
CA ILE A 21 -5.55 5.30 5.38
C ILE A 21 -5.72 4.33 6.55
N ALA A 22 -4.86 3.31 6.64
CA ALA A 22 -4.81 2.34 7.73
C ALA A 22 -3.41 2.30 8.35
N GLY A 23 -3.29 2.59 9.64
CA GLY A 23 -2.02 2.71 10.36
C GLY A 23 -1.82 4.07 11.05
N GLY A 24 -0.79 4.18 11.89
CA GLY A 24 -0.49 5.41 12.65
C GLY A 24 -1.35 5.64 13.90
N ASN A 25 -2.43 4.88 14.08
CA ASN A 25 -3.37 5.01 15.21
C ASN A 25 -3.24 3.88 16.25
N GLY A 26 -2.08 3.22 16.31
CA GLY A 26 -1.85 2.04 17.16
C GLY A 26 -2.56 0.77 16.64
N LYS A 27 -2.35 -0.33 17.36
CA LYS A 27 -2.94 -1.63 17.02
C LYS A 27 -4.43 -1.71 17.37
N GLY A 28 -5.24 -2.26 16.47
CA GLY A 28 -6.67 -2.48 16.68
C GLY A 28 -7.42 -2.85 15.41
N GLY A 29 -8.73 -3.08 15.53
CA GLY A 29 -9.61 -3.51 14.42
C GLY A 29 -10.48 -2.40 13.84
N ALA A 30 -10.18 -1.12 14.12
CA ALA A 30 -10.86 -0.01 13.46
C ALA A 30 -10.41 0.14 12.00
N THR A 31 -11.21 0.81 11.17
CA THR A 31 -10.92 0.98 9.72
C THR A 31 -9.63 1.72 9.40
N ASN A 32 -9.06 2.45 10.37
CA ASN A 32 -7.82 3.20 10.26
C ASN A 32 -6.68 2.62 11.15
N GLN A 33 -6.83 1.39 11.64
CA GLN A 33 -5.85 0.68 12.46
C GLN A 33 -5.39 -0.60 11.78
N LEU A 34 -4.18 -1.04 12.14
CA LEU A 34 -3.63 -2.35 11.78
C LEU A 34 -3.01 -2.97 13.02
N SER A 35 -3.14 -4.28 13.21
CA SER A 35 -2.71 -4.98 14.44
C SER A 35 -1.47 -5.85 14.19
N TYR A 36 -1.60 -6.90 13.38
CA TYR A 36 -0.54 -7.78 12.91
C TYR A 36 -0.77 -8.15 11.43
N PRO A 37 -0.57 -7.20 10.50
CA PRO A 37 -0.72 -7.48 9.08
C PRO A 37 0.36 -8.48 8.60
N VAL A 38 -0.06 -9.56 7.93
CA VAL A 38 0.81 -10.65 7.47
C VAL A 38 0.80 -10.88 5.96
N GLY A 39 -0.11 -10.22 5.25
CA GLY A 39 -0.26 -10.38 3.80
C GLY A 39 -0.88 -9.15 3.15
N LEU A 40 -0.51 -8.94 1.89
CA LEU A 40 -1.04 -7.89 1.03
C LEU A 40 -1.39 -8.47 -0.33
N PHE A 41 -2.57 -8.13 -0.84
CA PHE A 41 -3.05 -8.49 -2.16
C PHE A 41 -3.65 -7.26 -2.83
N VAL A 42 -3.47 -7.15 -4.15
CA VAL A 42 -4.12 -6.13 -4.98
C VAL A 42 -4.97 -6.87 -6.00
N ASP A 43 -6.28 -6.61 -6.01
CA ASP A 43 -7.19 -7.23 -6.96
C ASP A 43 -7.23 -6.50 -8.32
N ASP A 44 -8.00 -7.05 -9.26
CA ASP A 44 -8.13 -6.51 -10.63
C ASP A 44 -8.75 -5.11 -10.66
N ASP A 45 -9.51 -4.72 -9.62
CA ASP A 45 -10.11 -3.40 -9.45
C ASP A 45 -9.16 -2.40 -8.76
N GLN A 46 -7.90 -2.77 -8.54
CA GLN A 46 -6.88 -2.00 -7.82
C GLN A 46 -7.23 -1.75 -6.34
N THR A 47 -8.04 -2.62 -5.75
CA THR A 47 -8.31 -2.60 -4.31
C THR A 47 -7.16 -3.26 -3.56
N VAL A 48 -6.64 -2.58 -2.54
CA VAL A 48 -5.63 -3.14 -1.65
C VAL A 48 -6.32 -3.87 -0.49
N ILE A 49 -6.06 -5.17 -0.38
CA ILE A 49 -6.56 -6.03 0.69
C ILE A 49 -5.40 -6.40 1.60
N ILE A 50 -5.58 -6.19 2.91
CA ILE A 50 -4.58 -6.50 3.95
C ILE A 50 -5.14 -7.61 4.85
N ALA A 51 -4.38 -8.69 5.00
CA ALA A 51 -4.70 -9.75 5.96
C ALA A 51 -4.09 -9.37 7.33
N ASP A 52 -4.95 -9.12 8.32
CA ASP A 52 -4.60 -8.61 9.65
C ASP A 52 -5.27 -9.45 10.77
N THR A 53 -4.63 -9.55 11.95
CA THR A 53 -5.05 -10.38 13.11
C THR A 53 -5.30 -9.56 14.37
#